data_AF-A0A519UI31-F1
#
_entry.id   AF-A0A519UI31-F1
#
_cell.length_a   1.000
_cell.length_b   1.000
_cell.length_c   1.000
_cell.angle_alpha   90.00
_cell.angle_beta   90.00
_cell.angle_gamma   90.00
#
_symmetry.space_group_name_H-M   'P 1'
#
loop_
_entity.id
_entity.type
_entity.pdbx_description
1 polymer ?
#
loop_
_entity_poly.entity_id
_entity_poly.type
_entity_poly.pdbx_seq_one_letter_code
_entity_poly.pdbx_strand_id
1 'polypeptide(L)'
;MPDNAHLWSALAVAQVRQQSRLVASRSVQPLKIINPKSPAPACHVVLASYGGGLVAGDSIRLRVRCEEGSRLLLSTQANTRIFKSIDGRQAEQLTEGHVAENALAVVLPDPLVPQAASRYYQAQHWQLAKNATLLLADWWHAGRTDLG
;
A
#
# COMPACT_ATOMS: atom_id res chain seq x y z
N MET A 1 -4.86 22.47 -11.83
CA MET A 1 -5.67 21.43 -11.17
C MET A 1 -5.61 21.68 -9.67
N PRO A 2 -6.71 21.57 -8.91
CA PRO A 2 -6.65 21.72 -7.46
C PRO A 2 -5.72 20.65 -6.86
N ASP A 3 -4.96 21.04 -5.84
CA ASP A 3 -4.02 20.15 -5.16
C ASP A 3 -4.79 19.14 -4.30
N ASN A 4 -5.02 17.96 -4.86
CA ASN A 4 -5.69 16.86 -4.19
C ASN A 4 -4.79 16.13 -3.18
N ALA A 5 -3.64 16.70 -2.79
CA ALA A 5 -2.70 16.08 -1.84
C ALA A 5 -3.34 15.61 -0.53
N HIS A 6 -4.38 16.30 -0.05
CA HIS A 6 -5.09 15.94 1.18
C HIS A 6 -5.83 14.60 1.10
N LEU A 7 -6.12 14.09 -0.11
CA LEU A 7 -6.74 12.79 -0.33
C LEU A 7 -5.73 11.63 -0.30
N TRP A 8 -4.43 11.94 -0.31
CA TRP A 8 -3.37 10.94 -0.37
C TRP A 8 -2.78 10.68 1.01
N SER A 9 -2.85 9.42 1.42
CA SER A 9 -1.90 8.87 2.38
C SER A 9 -0.49 8.92 1.77
N ALA A 10 0.52 9.13 2.60
CA ALA A 10 1.88 9.25 2.14
C ALA A 10 2.87 8.68 3.16
N LEU A 11 3.92 8.04 2.68
CA LEU A 11 5.07 7.64 3.48
C LEU A 11 6.38 7.92 2.75
N ALA A 12 7.43 8.25 3.51
CA ALA A 12 8.78 8.41 3.01
C ALA A 12 9.78 7.66 3.87
N VAL A 13 10.65 6.89 3.24
CA VAL A 13 11.73 6.13 3.88
C VAL A 13 13.07 6.67 3.44
N ALA A 14 13.96 6.94 4.39
CA ALA A 14 15.31 7.43 4.13
C ALA A 14 16.36 6.72 4.99
N GLN A 15 17.62 6.80 4.58
CA GLN A 15 18.76 6.37 5.39
C GLN A 15 19.04 7.37 6.52
N VAL A 16 18.99 6.89 7.76
CA VAL A 16 19.31 7.66 8.96
C VAL A 16 20.26 6.83 9.81
N ARG A 17 21.51 7.30 9.98
CA ARG A 17 22.56 6.61 10.75
C ARG A 17 22.74 5.14 10.29
N GLN A 18 22.92 4.93 8.98
CA GLN A 18 23.09 3.61 8.35
C GLN A 18 21.90 2.66 8.51
N GLN A 19 20.71 3.17 8.83
CA GLN A 19 19.49 2.37 8.88
C GLN A 19 18.34 3.06 8.15
N SER A 20 17.54 2.27 7.43
CA SER A 20 16.32 2.79 6.82
C SER A 20 15.26 3.09 7.88
N ARG A 21 14.65 4.27 7.76
CA ARG A 21 13.66 4.79 8.71
C ARG A 21 12.50 5.47 8.00
N LEU A 22 11.32 5.35 8.58
CA LEU A 22 10.16 6.14 8.19
C LEU A 22 10.39 7.58 8.67
N VAL A 23 10.60 8.51 7.73
CA VAL A 23 10.90 9.92 8.02
C VAL A 23 9.70 10.83 7.81
N ALA A 24 8.68 10.38 7.08
CA ALA A 24 7.39 11.05 6.97
C ALA A 24 6.28 10.00 6.86
N SER A 25 5.13 10.27 7.49
CA SER A 25 3.95 9.43 7.42
C SER A 25 2.69 10.26 7.58
N ARG A 26 1.73 10.06 6.68
CA ARG A 26 0.39 10.64 6.73
C ARG A 26 -0.63 9.58 6.35
N SER A 27 -1.60 9.36 7.21
CA SER A 27 -2.72 8.45 6.98
C SER A 27 -3.98 9.25 6.67
N VAL A 28 -4.64 8.90 5.58
CA VAL A 28 -5.96 9.41 5.20
C VAL A 28 -6.91 8.22 5.20
N GLN A 29 -8.06 8.38 5.85
CA GLN A 29 -9.06 7.33 5.97
C GLN A 29 -9.48 6.83 4.58
N PRO A 30 -9.71 5.51 4.40
CA PRO A 30 -9.75 4.48 5.45
C PRO A 30 -8.39 3.83 5.77
N LEU A 31 -7.28 4.31 5.19
CA LEU A 31 -5.96 3.71 5.36
C LEU A 31 -5.26 4.19 6.64
N LYS A 32 -4.59 3.25 7.33
CA LYS A 32 -3.66 3.50 8.42
C LYS A 32 -2.28 2.97 8.05
N ILE A 33 -1.26 3.76 8.33
CA ILE A 33 0.15 3.40 8.17
C ILE A 33 0.75 3.10 9.54
N ILE A 34 1.33 1.91 9.70
CA ILE A 34 1.94 1.44 10.94
C ILE A 34 3.41 1.12 10.66
N ASN A 35 4.32 1.50 11.55
CA ASN A 35 5.76 1.26 11.42
C ASN A 35 6.28 0.46 12.61
N PRO A 36 6.11 -0.88 12.60
CA PRO A 36 6.66 -1.72 13.64
C PRO A 36 8.20 -1.69 13.61
N LYS A 37 8.81 -2.09 14.72
CA LYS A 37 10.27 -2.24 14.81
C LYS A 37 10.73 -3.36 13.87
N SER A 38 11.68 -3.04 13.00
CA SER A 38 12.31 -4.02 12.10
C SER A 38 13.56 -4.63 12.75
N PRO A 39 13.77 -5.96 12.65
CA PRO A 39 15.00 -6.62 13.09
C PRO A 39 16.16 -6.47 12.09
N ALA A 40 15.87 -6.04 10.86
CA ALA A 40 16.85 -5.81 9.80
C ALA A 40 17.14 -4.30 9.64
N PRO A 41 18.23 -3.88 8.96
CA PRO A 41 18.48 -2.49 8.60
C PRO A 41 17.56 -1.97 7.48
N ALA A 42 16.27 -2.34 7.54
CA ALA A 42 15.20 -1.97 6.63
C ALA A 42 14.03 -1.37 7.41
N CYS A 43 13.26 -0.50 6.76
CA CYS A 43 12.03 0.05 7.32
C CYS A 43 10.87 -0.90 7.01
N HIS A 44 10.16 -1.38 8.03
CA HIS A 44 8.94 -2.17 7.83
C HIS A 44 7.72 -1.28 8.02
N VAL A 45 6.90 -1.16 6.97
CA VAL A 45 5.62 -0.49 7.02
C VAL A 45 4.50 -1.51 6.78
N VAL A 46 3.49 -1.45 7.63
CA VAL A 46 2.28 -2.25 7.55
C VAL A 46 1.10 -1.32 7.26
N LEU A 47 0.39 -1.62 6.17
CA LEU A 47 -0.85 -0.97 5.78
C LEU A 47 -2.04 -1.70 6.42
N ALA A 48 -2.98 -0.94 6.99
CA ALA A 48 -4.20 -1.48 7.55
C ALA A 48 -5.41 -0.62 7.15
N SER A 49 -6.55 -1.23 6.87
CA SER A 49 -7.82 -0.53 6.68
C SER A 49 -8.74 -0.73 7.87
N TYR A 50 -9.42 0.32 8.31
CA TYR A 50 -10.45 0.20 9.33
C TYR A 50 -11.68 -0.55 8.76
N GLY A 51 -12.25 -1.51 9.50
CA GLY A 51 -13.48 -2.21 9.08
C GLY A 51 -13.30 -3.56 8.39
N GLY A 52 -12.08 -4.10 8.29
CA GLY A 52 -11.83 -5.47 7.81
C GLY A 52 -11.99 -5.68 6.29
N GLY A 53 -12.16 -4.60 5.52
CA GLY A 53 -12.25 -4.61 4.07
C GLY A 53 -12.75 -3.28 3.52
N LEU A 54 -12.93 -3.20 2.20
CA LEU A 54 -13.42 -2.03 1.47
C LEU A 54 -14.87 -2.23 1.03
N VAL A 55 -15.69 -1.19 1.18
CA VAL A 55 -17.07 -1.12 0.70
C VAL A 55 -17.18 -0.21 -0.53
N ALA A 56 -18.35 -0.23 -1.18
CA ALA A 56 -18.58 0.55 -2.38
C ALA A 56 -18.37 2.07 -2.13
N GLY A 57 -17.50 2.67 -2.95
CA GLY A 57 -17.13 4.08 -2.84
C GLY A 57 -15.91 4.38 -1.96
N ASP A 58 -15.34 3.39 -1.27
CA ASP A 58 -14.05 3.58 -0.59
C ASP A 58 -12.95 3.83 -1.63
N SER A 59 -12.08 4.80 -1.35
CA SER A 59 -10.91 5.11 -2.18
C SER A 59 -9.68 5.22 -1.30
N ILE A 60 -8.75 4.30 -1.48
CA ILE A 60 -7.41 4.37 -0.89
C ILE A 60 -6.46 4.98 -1.91
N ARG A 61 -5.76 6.03 -1.51
CA ARG A 61 -4.70 6.65 -2.32
C ARG A 61 -3.43 6.73 -1.50
N LEU A 62 -2.36 6.10 -1.99
CA LEU A 62 -1.10 5.96 -1.27
C LEU A 62 0.08 6.43 -2.12
N ARG A 63 0.88 7.33 -1.56
CA ARG A 63 2.20 7.69 -2.08
C ARG A 63 3.30 7.04 -1.25
N VAL A 64 4.21 6.35 -1.93
CA VAL A 64 5.37 5.68 -1.34
C VAL A 64 6.63 6.32 -1.90
N ARG A 65 7.51 6.81 -1.02
CA ARG A 65 8.80 7.34 -1.43
C ARG A 65 9.94 6.62 -0.70
N CYS A 66 10.83 6.01 -1.46
CA CYS A 66 12.09 5.46 -0.96
C CYS A 66 13.22 6.35 -1.45
N GLU A 67 13.84 7.10 -0.53
CA GLU A 67 15.01 7.94 -0.82
C GLU A 67 16.25 7.07 -1.09
N GLU A 68 17.32 7.70 -1.57
CA GLU A 68 18.55 7.04 -2.00
C GLU A 68 19.08 6.04 -0.96
N GLY A 69 19.42 4.84 -1.42
CA GLY A 69 19.97 3.76 -0.59
C GLY A 69 19.04 3.20 0.48
N SER A 70 17.79 3.68 0.58
CA SER A 70 16.83 3.20 1.57
C SER A 70 16.26 1.82 1.22
N ARG A 71 15.77 1.11 2.23
CA ARG A 71 15.20 -0.24 2.12
C ARG A 71 13.85 -0.26 2.82
N LEU A 72 12.79 -0.53 2.07
CA LEU A 72 11.41 -0.62 2.54
C LEU A 72 10.87 -2.05 2.36
N LEU A 73 10.26 -2.59 3.40
CA LEU A 73 9.26 -3.65 3.31
C LEU A 73 7.89 -3.03 3.55
N LEU A 74 7.01 -3.09 2.56
CA LEU A 74 5.61 -2.65 2.63
C LEU A 74 4.72 -3.89 2.58
N SER A 75 4.01 -4.17 3.67
CA SER A 75 3.05 -5.27 3.76
C SER A 75 1.69 -4.77 4.22
N THR A 76 0.69 -5.64 4.26
CA THR A 76 -0.59 -5.37 4.92
C THR A 76 -0.68 -6.13 6.24
N GLN A 77 -1.68 -5.80 7.05
CA GLN A 77 -1.94 -6.47 8.33
C GLN A 77 -2.77 -7.76 8.15
N ALA A 78 -3.59 -7.82 7.10
CA ALA A 78 -4.44 -8.94 6.77
C ALA A 78 -4.91 -8.83 5.32
N ASN A 79 -5.50 -9.93 4.81
CA ASN A 79 -6.21 -9.95 3.52
C ASN A 79 -7.19 -8.79 3.39
N THR A 80 -7.12 -8.06 2.28
CA THR A 80 -8.06 -6.98 1.98
C THR A 80 -9.33 -7.59 1.40
N ARG A 81 -10.43 -7.55 2.15
CA ARG A 81 -11.74 -8.03 1.65
C ARG A 81 -12.42 -6.92 0.86
N ILE A 82 -12.98 -7.24 -0.31
CA ILE A 82 -13.85 -6.33 -1.05
C ILE A 82 -15.28 -6.79 -0.88
N PHE A 83 -16.09 -5.99 -0.20
CA PHE A 83 -17.49 -6.31 0.05
C PHE A 83 -18.35 -6.12 -1.21
N LYS A 84 -19.56 -6.70 -1.18
CA LYS A 84 -20.55 -6.53 -2.24
C LYS A 84 -20.81 -5.05 -2.53
N SER A 85 -20.87 -4.70 -3.81
CA SER A 85 -21.30 -3.37 -4.23
C SER A 85 -22.84 -3.29 -4.19
N ILE A 86 -23.39 -2.54 -3.24
CA ILE A 86 -24.84 -2.39 -3.06
C ILE A 86 -25.45 -1.30 -3.95
N ASP A 87 -24.65 -0.32 -4.36
CA ASP A 87 -25.07 0.88 -5.09
C ASP A 87 -24.41 0.99 -6.48
N GLY A 88 -23.71 -0.06 -6.91
CA GLY A 88 -23.01 -0.14 -8.21
C GLY A 88 -21.66 0.57 -8.25
N ARG A 89 -21.26 1.31 -7.21
CA ARG A 89 -19.94 1.94 -7.13
C ARG A 89 -18.86 0.91 -6.85
N GLN A 90 -17.64 1.18 -7.31
CA GLN A 90 -16.48 0.36 -7.00
C GLN A 90 -15.76 0.88 -5.75
N ALA A 91 -15.08 -0.01 -5.04
CA ALA A 91 -13.95 0.36 -4.19
C ALA A 91 -12.70 0.57 -5.07
N GLU A 92 -11.79 1.44 -4.64
CA GLU A 92 -10.59 1.79 -5.39
C GLU A 92 -9.34 1.79 -4.51
N GLN A 93 -8.21 1.35 -5.08
CA GLN A 93 -6.89 1.56 -4.53
C GLN A 93 -5.90 2.06 -5.59
N LEU A 94 -5.32 3.24 -5.34
CA LEU A 94 -4.30 3.85 -6.19
C LEU A 94 -2.99 3.97 -5.41
N THR A 95 -1.91 3.42 -5.97
CA THR A 95 -0.57 3.51 -5.39
C THR A 95 0.36 4.24 -6.35
N GLU A 96 1.03 5.28 -5.86
CA GLU A 96 2.11 5.97 -6.56
C GLU A 96 3.41 5.77 -5.79
N GLY A 97 4.40 5.16 -6.43
CA GLY A 97 5.68 4.83 -5.83
C GLY A 97 6.85 5.50 -6.53
N HIS A 98 7.81 6.00 -5.74
CA HIS A 98 9.10 6.48 -6.23
C HIS A 98 10.23 5.78 -5.49
N VAL A 99 11.12 5.13 -6.24
CA VAL A 99 12.28 4.41 -5.71
C VAL A 99 13.53 5.06 -6.28
N ALA A 100 14.24 5.78 -5.42
CA ALA A 100 15.45 6.51 -5.79
C ALA A 100 16.65 5.58 -6.02
N GLU A 101 17.78 6.16 -6.42
CA GLU A 101 19.00 5.45 -6.76
C GLU A 101 19.44 4.53 -5.60
N ASN A 102 19.85 3.29 -5.93
CA ASN A 102 20.29 2.27 -4.97
C ASN A 102 19.26 1.90 -3.87
N ALA A 103 18.01 2.38 -3.97
CA ALA A 103 16.96 2.07 -3.02
C ALA A 103 16.25 0.76 -3.38
N LEU A 104 15.70 0.09 -2.36
CA LEU A 104 14.94 -1.14 -2.46
C LEU A 104 13.55 -0.94 -1.88
N ALA A 105 12.52 -1.22 -2.68
CA ALA A 105 11.16 -1.38 -2.20
C ALA A 105 10.71 -2.84 -2.39
N VAL A 106 10.29 -3.48 -1.31
CA VAL A 106 9.64 -4.79 -1.30
C VAL A 106 8.19 -4.58 -0.92
N VAL A 107 7.28 -4.81 -1.87
CA VAL A 107 5.84 -4.59 -1.73
C VAL A 107 5.15 -5.96 -1.79
N LEU A 108 4.77 -6.46 -0.61
CA LEU A 108 4.20 -7.79 -0.41
C LEU A 108 2.91 -7.68 0.42
N PRO A 109 1.81 -7.20 -0.19
CA PRO A 109 0.51 -7.18 0.46
C PRO A 109 -0.02 -8.61 0.63
N ASP A 110 -0.91 -8.81 1.60
CA ASP A 110 -1.73 -10.01 1.71
C ASP A 110 -2.75 -10.06 0.57
N PRO A 111 -3.23 -11.24 0.15
CA PRO A 111 -4.11 -11.31 -0.99
C PRO A 111 -5.47 -10.67 -0.81
N LEU A 112 -5.94 -10.05 -1.90
CA LEU A 112 -7.28 -9.49 -1.98
C LEU A 112 -8.32 -10.62 -2.03
N VAL A 113 -9.45 -10.41 -1.35
CA VAL A 113 -10.54 -11.39 -1.25
C VAL A 113 -11.83 -10.72 -1.74
N PRO A 114 -12.19 -10.88 -3.03
CA PRO A 114 -13.44 -10.32 -3.55
C PRO A 114 -14.64 -11.13 -3.05
N GLN A 115 -15.68 -10.46 -2.55
CA GLN A 115 -16.96 -11.12 -2.28
C GLN A 115 -17.84 -11.15 -3.53
N ALA A 116 -18.87 -11.99 -3.51
CA ALA A 116 -19.87 -12.06 -4.56
C ALA A 116 -20.45 -10.67 -4.86
N ALA A 117 -20.53 -10.33 -6.15
CA ALA A 117 -20.97 -9.01 -6.63
C ALA A 117 -20.18 -7.81 -6.09
N SER A 118 -18.92 -8.01 -5.69
CA SER A 118 -17.99 -6.91 -5.43
C SER A 118 -17.57 -6.22 -6.73
N ARG A 119 -17.16 -4.94 -6.62
CA ARG A 119 -16.61 -4.13 -7.71
C ARG A 119 -15.37 -3.43 -7.20
N TYR A 120 -14.23 -3.67 -7.83
CA TYR A 120 -12.93 -3.17 -7.37
C TYR A 120 -12.06 -2.71 -8.53
N TYR A 121 -11.33 -1.61 -8.31
CA TYR A 121 -10.30 -1.12 -9.22
C TYR A 121 -9.00 -0.88 -8.46
N GLN A 122 -7.89 -1.35 -9.02
CA GLN A 122 -6.56 -1.12 -8.48
C GLN A 122 -5.61 -0.69 -9.57
N ALA A 123 -4.79 0.31 -9.27
CA ALA A 123 -3.70 0.75 -10.14
C ALA A 123 -2.46 1.09 -9.30
N GLN A 124 -1.30 0.69 -9.80
CA GLN A 124 -0.01 1.03 -9.21
C GLN A 124 0.92 1.63 -10.26
N HIS A 125 1.48 2.81 -9.99
CA HIS A 125 2.50 3.43 -10.82
C HIS A 125 3.78 3.60 -10.02
N TRP A 126 4.87 3.02 -10.52
CA TRP A 126 6.18 3.04 -9.88
C TRP A 126 7.22 3.68 -10.78
N GLN A 127 7.92 4.69 -10.25
CA GLN A 127 9.05 5.35 -10.90
C GLN A 127 10.33 4.86 -10.24
N LEU A 128 11.21 4.28 -11.04
CA LEU A 128 12.48 3.71 -10.59
C LEU A 128 13.64 4.52 -11.16
N ALA A 129 14.60 4.87 -10.30
CA ALA A 129 15.91 5.32 -10.75
C ALA A 129 16.71 4.17 -11.39
N LYS A 130 17.84 4.48 -12.02
CA LYS A 130 18.61 3.52 -12.83
C LYS A 130 19.05 2.28 -12.05
N ASN A 131 19.47 2.47 -10.80
CA ASN A 131 19.92 1.38 -9.91
C ASN A 131 18.93 1.12 -8.75
N ALA A 132 17.65 1.44 -8.94
CA ALA A 132 16.60 1.11 -7.99
C ALA A 132 16.11 -0.33 -8.17
N THR A 133 15.67 -0.96 -7.08
CA THR A 133 15.05 -2.29 -7.11
C THR A 133 13.65 -2.23 -6.53
N LEU A 134 12.67 -2.75 -7.29
CA LEU A 134 11.30 -2.99 -6.84
C LEU A 134 11.01 -4.49 -6.92
N LEU A 135 10.67 -5.09 -5.78
CA LEU A 135 10.03 -6.40 -5.73
C LEU A 135 8.55 -6.17 -5.40
N LEU A 136 7.66 -6.50 -6.32
CA LEU A 136 6.22 -6.29 -6.17
C LEU A 136 5.48 -7.60 -6.38
N ALA A 137 4.66 -7.98 -5.40
CA ALA A 137 3.67 -9.03 -5.53
C ALA A 137 2.27 -8.43 -5.48
N ASP A 138 1.38 -8.91 -6.35
CA ASP A 138 -0.02 -8.55 -6.37
C ASP A 138 -0.83 -9.81 -6.68
N TRP A 139 -1.78 -10.13 -5.81
CA TRP A 139 -2.44 -11.43 -5.82
C TRP A 139 -3.82 -11.36 -5.18
N TRP A 140 -4.65 -12.36 -5.45
CA TRP A 140 -6.05 -12.37 -5.10
C TRP A 140 -6.56 -13.80 -5.01
N HIS A 141 -7.54 -14.02 -4.14
CA HIS A 141 -8.29 -15.27 -4.05
C HIS A 141 -9.48 -15.24 -5.02
N ALA A 142 -9.96 -16.43 -5.42
CA ALA A 142 -11.19 -16.56 -6.21
C ALA A 142 -12.45 -16.06 -5.47
N GLY A 143 -12.37 -15.89 -4.16
CA GLY A 143 -13.43 -15.40 -3.31
C GLY A 143 -13.27 -15.91 -1.88
N ARG A 144 -14.38 -16.08 -1.18
CA ARG A 144 -14.42 -16.71 0.15
C ARG A 144 -14.49 -18.23 0.01
N THR A 145 -13.33 -18.86 -0.13
CA THR A 145 -13.23 -20.33 -0.30
C THR A 145 -13.62 -21.12 0.95
N ASP A 146 -13.79 -20.44 2.10
CA ASP A 146 -14.31 -21.00 3.35
C ASP A 146 -15.82 -21.30 3.31
N LEU A 147 -16.56 -20.73 2.34
CA LEU A 147 -18.01 -20.89 2.21
C LEU A 147 -18.48 -21.55 0.91
N GLY A 148 -17.56 -21.99 0.04
CA GLY A 148 -17.87 -22.56 -1.28
C GLY A 148 -17.80 -21.50 -2.37
#